data_AF-A0A9R1UQL7-F1
#
_entry.id   AF-A0A9R1UQL7-F1
#
_cell.length_a   1.000
_cell.length_b   1.000
_cell.length_c   1.000
_cell.angle_alpha   90.00
_cell.angle_beta   90.00
_cell.angle_gamma   90.00
#
_symmetry.space_group_name_H-M   'P 1'
#
loop_
_entity.id
_entity.type
_entity.pdbx_description
1 polymer ?
#
loop_
_entity_poly.entity_id
_entity_poly.type
_entity_poly.pdbx_seq_one_letter_code
_entity_poly.pdbx_strand_id
1 'polypeptide(L)'
;MVLKRIIRECFPVVSDGLIRKYLIKFLQVIMKLVYKYAQERPVMFSSFQPDVALIMKKLQTKYPVYFLTNRGTVIFDDVRMNSLEEAKKLAINGGLDGIVFEVKNIFRYPSVVREIKESHLSLLTYGKLNNVPEAVHVQYLMGVEGLPS
;
A
#
# COMPACT_ATOMS: atom_id res chain seq x y z
N MET A 1 -2.36 -16.56 0.76
CA MET A 1 -1.87 -16.16 2.10
C MET A 1 -2.71 -14.96 2.50
N VAL A 2 -3.84 -15.22 3.15
CA VAL A 2 -5.02 -14.33 3.13
C VAL A 2 -4.76 -13.00 3.83
N LEU A 3 -4.55 -11.97 3.01
CA LEU A 3 -4.59 -10.57 3.38
C LEU A 3 -6.06 -10.18 3.57
N LYS A 4 -6.56 -10.21 4.80
CA LYS A 4 -7.82 -9.51 5.09
C LYS A 4 -7.56 -8.01 5.02
N ARG A 5 -7.82 -7.48 3.83
CA ARG A 5 -8.09 -6.09 3.43
C ARG A 5 -8.78 -5.32 4.56
N ILE A 6 -8.09 -4.40 5.23
CA ILE A 6 -8.68 -3.68 6.37
C ILE A 6 -9.23 -2.29 6.01
N ILE A 7 -8.79 -1.60 4.95
CA ILE A 7 -9.37 -0.28 4.63
C ILE A 7 -9.57 -0.12 3.13
N ARG A 8 -10.81 -0.37 2.69
CA ARG A 8 -11.27 -0.14 1.31
C ARG A 8 -12.18 1.08 1.21
N GLU A 9 -12.43 1.78 2.31
CA GLU A 9 -13.31 2.95 2.35
C GLU A 9 -12.55 4.21 1.99
N CYS A 10 -13.12 4.99 1.09
CA CYS A 10 -12.68 6.34 0.77
C CYS A 10 -13.02 7.24 1.96
N PHE A 11 -12.04 7.51 2.81
CA PHE A 11 -12.14 8.62 3.74
C PHE A 11 -11.79 9.91 3.00
N PRO A 12 -12.49 11.04 3.27
CA PRO A 12 -12.05 12.33 2.77
C PRO A 12 -10.65 12.64 3.30
N VAL A 13 -9.91 13.49 2.58
CA VAL A 13 -8.60 14.01 3.02
C VAL A 13 -8.71 14.45 4.46
N VAL A 14 -7.86 13.92 5.34
CA VAL A 14 -7.96 14.13 6.78
C VAL A 14 -7.31 15.47 7.14
N SER A 15 -7.94 16.57 6.76
CA SER A 15 -7.54 17.94 7.14
C SER A 15 -8.15 18.37 8.48
N ASP A 16 -9.28 17.78 8.86
CA ASP A 16 -9.97 18.07 10.11
C ASP A 16 -9.37 17.30 11.31
N GLY A 17 -9.05 18.04 12.38
CA GLY A 17 -8.40 17.48 13.57
C GLY A 17 -9.26 16.49 14.36
N LEU A 18 -10.59 16.62 14.31
CA LEU A 18 -11.52 15.71 14.96
C LEU A 18 -11.60 14.39 14.17
N ILE A 19 -11.75 14.46 12.85
CA ILE A 19 -11.72 13.28 11.95
C ILE A 19 -10.40 12.52 12.15
N ARG A 20 -9.28 13.23 12.23
CA ARG A 20 -7.97 12.62 12.49
C ARG A 20 -7.91 11.85 13.80
N LYS A 21 -8.47 12.41 14.88
CA LYS A 21 -8.50 11.76 16.20
C LYS A 21 -9.34 10.49 16.18
N TYR A 22 -10.50 10.51 15.50
CA TYR A 22 -11.33 9.33 15.32
C TYR A 22 -10.60 8.24 14.52
N LEU A 23 -9.94 8.62 13.42
CA LEU A 23 -9.19 7.68 12.60
C LEU A 23 -8.05 7.02 13.40
N ILE A 24 -7.27 7.80 14.17
CA ILE A 24 -6.22 7.24 15.03
C ILE A 24 -6.78 6.21 16.01
N LYS A 25 -7.88 6.52 16.71
CA LYS A 25 -8.51 5.57 17.64
C LYS A 25 -8.97 4.30 16.94
N PHE A 26 -9.57 4.42 15.77
CA PHE A 26 -10.00 3.28 14.97
C PHE A 26 -8.82 2.38 14.55
N LEU A 27 -7.74 2.98 14.04
CA LEU A 27 -6.53 2.25 13.66
C LEU A 27 -5.85 1.57 14.85
N GLN A 28 -5.85 2.20 16.03
CA GLN A 28 -5.36 1.58 17.26
C GLN A 28 -6.18 0.34 17.66
N VAL A 29 -7.49 0.35 17.46
CA VAL A 29 -8.35 -0.83 17.71
C VAL A 29 -7.99 -1.96 16.75
N ILE A 30 -7.89 -1.67 15.45
CA ILE A 30 -7.43 -2.64 14.44
C ILE A 30 -6.09 -3.24 14.84
N MET A 31 -5.11 -2.40 15.19
CA MET A 31 -3.76 -2.83 15.56
C MET A 31 -3.78 -3.78 16.76
N LYS A 32 -4.56 -3.46 17.80
CA LYS A 32 -4.73 -4.33 18.98
C LYS A 32 -5.31 -5.69 18.61
N LEU A 33 -6.32 -5.72 17.73
CA LEU A 33 -6.91 -6.98 17.26
C LEU A 33 -5.90 -7.81 16.46
N VAL A 34 -5.18 -7.18 15.54
CA VAL A 34 -4.14 -7.86 14.75
C VAL A 34 -3.05 -8.40 15.68
N TYR A 35 -2.57 -7.62 16.65
CA TYR A 35 -1.54 -8.09 17.59
C TYR A 35 -2.00 -9.27 18.43
N LYS A 36 -3.28 -9.29 18.81
CA LYS A 36 -3.86 -10.37 19.60
C LYS A 36 -4.04 -11.66 18.79
N TYR A 37 -4.39 -11.58 17.51
CA TYR A 37 -4.83 -12.74 16.73
C TYR A 37 -3.91 -13.14 15.57
N ALA A 38 -2.90 -12.35 15.21
CA ALA A 38 -2.00 -12.66 14.09
C ALA A 38 -1.13 -13.89 14.35
N GLN A 39 -0.78 -14.15 15.61
CA GLN A 39 0.16 -15.23 16.00
C GLN A 39 1.45 -15.13 15.18
N GLU A 40 1.86 -16.22 14.52
CA GLU A 40 3.08 -16.30 13.70
C GLU A 40 2.84 -15.97 12.22
N ARG A 41 1.61 -15.59 11.84
CA ARG A 41 1.30 -15.30 10.45
C ARG A 41 2.06 -14.04 10.01
N PRO A 42 2.68 -14.04 8.82
CA PRO A 42 3.17 -12.81 8.21
C PRO A 42 2.01 -11.81 8.04
N VAL A 43 2.20 -10.59 8.54
CA VAL A 43 1.22 -9.51 8.42
C VAL A 43 1.89 -8.29 7.83
N MET A 44 1.16 -7.60 6.97
CA MET A 44 1.46 -6.23 6.55
C MET A 44 0.20 -5.37 6.62
N PHE A 45 0.38 -4.07 6.84
CA PHE A 45 -0.68 -3.10 6.68
C PHE A 45 -0.57 -2.43 5.32
N SER A 46 -1.71 -2.12 4.72
CA SER A 46 -1.72 -1.42 3.45
C SER A 46 -3.02 -0.64 3.26
N SER A 47 -2.97 0.49 2.56
CA SER A 47 -4.15 1.34 2.33
C SER A 47 -4.06 2.11 1.01
N PHE A 48 -5.21 2.33 0.36
CA PHE A 48 -5.34 3.32 -0.73
C PHE A 48 -5.40 4.76 -0.21
N GLN A 49 -5.64 4.94 1.09
CA GLN A 49 -5.78 6.26 1.71
C GLN A 49 -4.43 6.73 2.27
N PRO A 50 -3.89 7.86 1.75
CA PRO A 50 -2.64 8.48 2.21
C PRO A 50 -2.52 8.57 3.73
N ASP A 51 -3.50 9.22 4.38
CA ASP A 51 -3.42 9.52 5.81
C ASP A 51 -3.48 8.26 6.68
N VAL A 52 -4.21 7.24 6.22
CA VAL A 52 -4.29 5.94 6.89
C VAL A 52 -2.92 5.25 6.89
N ALA A 53 -2.24 5.18 5.74
CA ALA A 53 -0.93 4.55 5.64
C ALA A 53 0.09 5.28 6.52
N LEU A 54 0.10 6.61 6.46
CA LEU A 54 1.00 7.46 7.25
C LEU A 54 0.75 7.33 8.76
N ILE A 55 -0.51 7.34 9.19
CA ILE A 55 -0.85 7.17 10.61
C ILE A 55 -0.50 5.75 11.07
N MET A 56 -0.80 4.72 10.28
CA MET A 56 -0.46 3.35 10.63
C MET A 56 1.06 3.16 10.81
N LYS A 57 1.89 3.73 9.93
CA LYS A 57 3.35 3.69 10.09
C LYS A 57 3.82 4.42 11.34
N LYS A 58 3.17 5.51 11.74
CA LYS A 58 3.49 6.24 12.98
C LYS A 58 3.04 5.50 14.24
N LEU A 59 1.95 4.73 14.16
CA LEU A 59 1.41 4.02 15.33
C LEU A 59 2.20 2.76 15.69
N GLN A 60 2.97 2.19 14.76
CA GLN A 60 3.70 0.96 14.98
C GLN A 60 4.87 0.73 14.03
N THR A 61 5.83 -0.09 14.47
CA THR A 61 7.02 -0.48 13.71
C THR A 61 7.18 -2.00 13.53
N LYS A 62 6.22 -2.81 14.00
CA LYS A 62 6.29 -4.27 13.99
C LYS A 62 6.02 -4.88 12.61
N TYR A 63 5.02 -4.36 11.89
CA TYR A 63 4.60 -4.86 10.60
C TYR A 63 4.85 -3.81 9.51
N PRO A 64 5.29 -4.22 8.31
CA PRO A 64 5.52 -3.28 7.23
C PRO A 64 4.21 -2.64 6.77
N VAL A 65 4.31 -1.39 6.32
CA VAL A 65 3.19 -0.56 5.88
C VAL A 65 3.40 -0.12 4.44
N TYR A 66 2.42 -0.42 3.60
CA TYR A 66 2.47 -0.14 2.16
C TYR A 66 1.38 0.85 1.74
N PHE A 67 1.68 1.68 0.75
CA PHE A 67 0.68 2.50 0.08
C PHE A 67 0.18 1.86 -1.21
N LEU A 68 -1.14 1.71 -1.37
CA LEU A 68 -1.75 1.24 -2.61
C LEU A 68 -2.05 2.43 -3.51
N THR A 69 -1.65 2.35 -4.77
CA THR A 69 -1.94 3.39 -5.76
C THR A 69 -2.51 2.82 -7.05
N ASN A 70 -3.57 3.47 -7.54
CA ASN A 70 -4.21 3.14 -8.82
C ASN A 70 -3.60 3.93 -9.99
N ARG A 71 -2.63 4.84 -9.76
CA ARG A 71 -1.99 5.73 -10.75
C ARG A 71 -2.96 6.23 -11.83
N GLY A 72 -3.70 7.28 -11.52
CA GLY A 72 -4.39 8.11 -12.53
C GLY A 72 -5.44 7.39 -13.39
N THR A 73 -5.79 6.12 -13.11
CA THR A 73 -6.97 5.50 -13.73
C THR A 73 -8.26 6.16 -13.26
N VAL A 74 -8.21 6.78 -12.09
CA VAL A 74 -9.24 7.60 -11.48
C VAL A 74 -8.53 8.85 -10.97
N ILE A 75 -9.10 10.02 -11.24
CA ILE A 75 -8.64 11.28 -10.65
C ILE A 75 -9.33 11.41 -9.30
N PHE A 76 -8.54 11.50 -8.24
CA PHE A 76 -8.98 11.75 -6.88
C PHE A 76 -8.78 13.23 -6.53
N ASP A 77 -9.60 13.76 -5.63
CA ASP A 77 -9.41 15.10 -5.07
C ASP A 77 -8.07 15.21 -4.32
N ASP A 78 -7.63 14.11 -3.71
CA ASP A 78 -6.31 14.02 -3.09
C ASP A 78 -5.23 13.81 -4.16
N VAL A 79 -4.48 14.88 -4.44
CA VAL A 79 -3.38 14.89 -5.41
C VAL A 79 -2.32 13.82 -5.13
N ARG A 80 -2.17 13.39 -3.86
CA ARG A 80 -1.19 12.36 -3.45
C ARG A 80 -1.48 10.99 -4.07
N MET A 81 -2.72 10.78 -4.55
CA MET A 81 -3.17 9.52 -5.13
C MET A 81 -3.09 9.46 -6.66
N ASN A 82 -2.79 10.59 -7.32
CA ASN A 82 -3.03 10.72 -8.76
C ASN A 82 -1.85 10.30 -9.65
N SER A 83 -0.65 10.17 -9.11
CA SER A 83 0.53 9.76 -9.89
C SER A 83 1.43 8.79 -9.12
N LEU A 84 2.31 8.09 -9.85
CA LEU A 84 3.34 7.27 -9.23
C LEU A 84 4.34 8.12 -8.45
N GLU A 85 4.72 9.28 -8.98
CA GLU A 85 5.66 10.18 -8.32
C GLU A 85 5.13 10.68 -6.98
N GLU A 86 3.85 11.05 -6.91
CA GLU A 86 3.24 11.46 -5.65
C GLU A 86 3.11 10.28 -4.67
N ALA A 87 2.79 9.07 -5.16
CA ALA A 87 2.79 7.87 -4.33
C ALA A 87 4.18 7.54 -3.76
N LYS A 88 5.24 7.70 -4.57
CA LYS A 88 6.63 7.53 -4.14
C LYS A 88 7.02 8.57 -3.09
N LYS A 89 6.75 9.85 -3.35
CA LYS A 89 7.00 10.94 -2.38
C LYS A 89 6.30 10.67 -1.05
N LEU A 90 5.04 10.23 -1.10
CA LEU A 90 4.30 9.86 0.11
C LEU A 90 4.96 8.71 0.86
N ALA A 91 5.36 7.64 0.15
CA ALA A 91 5.98 6.49 0.78
C ALA A 91 7.33 6.84 1.41
N ILE A 92 8.19 7.55 0.68
CA ILE A 92 9.52 7.97 1.14
C ILE A 92 9.40 8.92 2.34
N ASN A 93 8.66 10.03 2.19
CA ASN A 93 8.52 11.04 3.25
C ASN A 93 7.76 10.50 4.48
N GLY A 94 6.89 9.51 4.26
CA GLY A 94 6.13 8.82 5.29
C GLY A 94 6.89 7.71 6.02
N GLY A 95 8.08 7.34 5.54
CA GLY A 95 8.83 6.19 6.04
C GLY A 95 8.11 4.86 5.82
N LEU A 96 7.26 4.76 4.80
CA LEU A 96 6.57 3.52 4.45
C LEU A 96 7.56 2.50 3.89
N ASP A 97 7.22 1.21 4.03
CA ASP A 97 8.09 0.11 3.64
C ASP A 97 7.99 -0.21 2.13
N GLY A 98 6.90 0.22 1.47
CA GLY A 98 6.81 0.08 0.03
C GLY A 98 5.51 0.55 -0.60
N ILE A 99 5.35 0.21 -1.88
CA ILE A 99 4.18 0.50 -2.69
C ILE A 99 3.55 -0.81 -3.18
N VAL A 100 2.22 -0.84 -3.19
CA VAL A 100 1.43 -1.89 -3.81
C VAL A 100 0.80 -1.30 -5.08
N PHE A 101 1.13 -1.88 -6.24
CA PHE A 101 0.83 -1.30 -7.55
C PHE A 101 -0.04 -2.21 -8.42
N GLU A 102 -0.87 -1.65 -9.29
CA GLU A 102 -1.71 -2.50 -10.14
C GLU A 102 -0.87 -3.24 -11.19
N VAL A 103 -0.98 -4.56 -11.21
CA VAL A 103 -0.17 -5.45 -12.06
C VAL A 103 -0.25 -5.10 -13.55
N LYS A 104 -1.42 -4.65 -14.04
CA LYS A 104 -1.57 -4.25 -15.46
C LYS A 104 -0.63 -3.10 -15.83
N ASN A 105 -0.33 -2.22 -14.87
CA ASN A 105 0.53 -1.07 -15.08
C ASN A 105 2.00 -1.45 -15.09
N ILE A 106 2.39 -2.54 -14.40
CA ILE A 106 3.75 -3.09 -14.46
C ILE A 106 4.07 -3.54 -15.89
N PHE A 107 3.15 -4.27 -16.53
CA PHE A 107 3.34 -4.73 -17.91
C PHE A 107 3.28 -3.58 -18.92
N ARG A 108 2.44 -2.58 -18.67
CA ARG A 108 2.34 -1.41 -19.55
C ARG A 108 3.55 -0.47 -19.43
N TYR A 109 4.14 -0.37 -18.24
CA TYR A 109 5.26 0.51 -17.94
C TYR A 109 6.33 -0.22 -17.11
N PRO A 110 7.13 -1.11 -17.72
CA PRO A 110 8.14 -1.90 -17.02
C PRO A 110 9.17 -1.08 -16.23
N SER A 111 9.47 0.16 -16.68
CA SER A 111 10.44 1.05 -16.02
C SER A 111 10.06 1.37 -14.58
N VAL A 112 8.76 1.35 -14.25
CA VAL A 112 8.23 1.61 -12.91
C VAL A 112 8.82 0.66 -11.87
N VAL A 113 9.09 -0.59 -12.24
CA VAL A 113 9.67 -1.56 -11.29
C VAL A 113 11.06 -1.10 -10.85
N ARG A 114 11.90 -0.69 -11.80
CA ARG A 114 13.23 -0.16 -11.53
C ARG A 114 13.15 1.16 -10.75
N GLU A 115 12.29 2.08 -11.18
CA GLU A 115 12.12 3.40 -10.53
C GLU A 115 11.71 3.30 -9.05
N ILE A 116 10.89 2.31 -8.67
CA ILE A 116 10.48 2.09 -7.28
C ILE A 116 11.64 1.46 -6.49
N LYS A 117 12.32 0.46 -7.07
CA LYS A 117 13.45 -0.21 -6.43
C LYS A 117 14.64 0.72 -6.16
N GLU A 118 14.97 1.58 -7.13
CA GLU A 118 16.02 2.60 -6.97
C GLU A 118 15.67 3.62 -5.88
N SER A 119 14.40 3.70 -5.47
CA SER A 119 13.95 4.54 -4.35
C SER A 119 13.97 3.82 -3.00
N HIS A 120 14.58 2.63 -2.92
CA HIS A 120 14.65 1.79 -1.71
C HIS A 120 13.28 1.42 -1.13
N LEU A 121 12.25 1.35 -1.98
CA LEU A 121 10.91 0.91 -1.61
C LEU A 121 10.66 -0.51 -2.13
N SER A 122 10.02 -1.34 -1.30
CA SER A 122 9.50 -2.64 -1.75
C SER A 122 8.35 -2.46 -2.73
N LEU A 123 8.27 -3.34 -3.73
CA LEU A 123 7.20 -3.36 -4.72
C LEU A 123 6.40 -4.66 -4.65
N LEU A 124 5.12 -4.53 -4.32
CA LEU A 124 4.13 -5.60 -4.43
C LEU A 124 3.10 -5.23 -5.51
N THR A 125 2.38 -6.22 -6.04
CA THR A 125 1.35 -5.97 -7.06
C THR A 125 -0.02 -6.46 -6.65
N TYR A 126 -1.09 -5.86 -7.15
CA TYR A 126 -2.46 -6.41 -7.05
C TYR A 126 -3.14 -6.40 -8.43
N GLY A 127 -4.20 -7.20 -8.58
CA GLY A 127 -5.05 -7.20 -9.76
C GLY A 127 -5.23 -8.59 -10.36
N LYS A 128 -6.02 -8.68 -11.43
CA LYS A 128 -6.46 -9.98 -11.99
C LYS A 128 -5.30 -10.85 -12.50
N LEU A 129 -4.24 -10.24 -13.03
CA LEU A 129 -3.08 -10.98 -13.56
C LEU A 129 -2.24 -11.66 -12.47
N ASN A 130 -2.47 -11.34 -11.19
CA ASN A 130 -1.81 -12.05 -10.08
C ASN A 130 -2.36 -13.47 -9.87
N ASN A 131 -3.46 -13.82 -10.54
CA ASN A 131 -4.01 -15.18 -10.55
C ASN A 131 -3.56 -15.99 -11.78
N VAL A 132 -2.70 -15.43 -12.63
CA VAL A 132 -2.20 -16.08 -13.86
C VAL A 132 -0.73 -16.46 -13.63
N PRO A 133 -0.39 -17.77 -13.52
CA PRO A 133 0.95 -18.22 -13.17
C PRO A 133 2.08 -17.65 -14.05
N GLU A 134 1.85 -17.52 -15.35
CA GLU A 134 2.80 -16.99 -16.32
C GLU A 134 3.06 -15.50 -16.07
N ALA A 135 2.00 -14.73 -15.81
CA ALA A 135 2.12 -13.32 -15.47
C ALA A 135 2.81 -13.13 -14.11
N VAL A 136 2.57 -14.01 -13.15
CA VAL A 136 3.28 -14.04 -11.86
C VAL A 136 4.77 -14.31 -12.08
N HIS A 137 5.12 -15.29 -12.92
CA HIS A 137 6.52 -15.60 -13.23
C HIS A 137 7.25 -14.42 -13.87
N VAL A 138 6.65 -13.76 -14.86
CA VAL A 138 7.25 -12.58 -15.50
C VAL A 138 7.44 -11.44 -14.49
N GLN A 139 6.49 -11.21 -13.58
CA GLN A 139 6.64 -10.19 -12.53
C GLN A 139 7.86 -10.46 -11.62
N TYR A 140 8.08 -11.71 -11.23
CA TYR A 140 9.27 -12.09 -10.46
C TYR A 140 10.56 -11.79 -11.23
N LEU A 141 10.62 -12.10 -12.53
CA LEU A 141 11.77 -11.79 -13.39
C LEU A 141 12.01 -10.27 -13.51
N MET A 142 10.95 -9.47 -13.51
CA MET A 142 11.06 -8.00 -13.51
C MET A 142 11.52 -7.45 -12.16
N GLY A 143 11.47 -8.25 -11.10
CA GLY A 143 11.89 -7.87 -9.76
C GLY A 143 10.76 -7.42 -8.83
N VAL A 144 9.51 -7.77 -9.10
CA VAL A 144 8.42 -7.64 -8.11
C VAL A 144 8.66 -8.62 -6.96
N GLU A 145 8.55 -8.14 -5.71
CA GLU A 145 8.95 -8.90 -4.53
C GLU A 145 7.85 -9.84 -4.02
N GLY A 146 6.59 -9.55 -4.32
CA GLY A 146 5.51 -10.41 -3.90
C GLY A 146 4.12 -9.92 -4.30
N LEU A 147 3.15 -10.77 -4.02
CA LEU A 147 1.74 -10.52 -4.30
C LEU A 147 0.97 -10.59 -2.95
N PRO A 148 0.16 -9.58 -2.59
CA PRO A 148 -0.73 -9.65 -1.45
C PRO A 148 -1.79 -10.71 -1.75
N SER A 149 -1.67 -11.86 -1.10
CA SER A 149 -2.47 -13.06 -1.39
C SER A 149 -3.66 -13.28 -0.46
#